data_AF-A0A5E9FXF4-F1
#
_entry.id   AF-A0A5E9FXF4-F1
#
_cell.length_a   1.000
_cell.length_b   1.000
_cell.length_c   1.000
_cell.angle_alpha   90.00
_cell.angle_beta   90.00
_cell.angle_gamma   90.00
#
_symmetry.space_group_name_H-M   'P 1'
#
loop_
_entity.id
_entity.type
_entity.pdbx_description
1 polymer ?
#
loop_
_entity_poly.entity_id
_entity_poly.type
_entity_poly.pdbx_seq_one_letter_code
_entity_poly.pdbx_strand_id
1 'polypeptide(L)'
;MDRRRGVVSQSRSHLRWQRRSHLSRIVPHYGQPCSPQGYGPPHPPNPNSARGMDCVPLHSVGRSAAWNVGAYRPEQRGNRDSGRQHGFSCRSDGARWSAVSGNRRSRCGRSNLMRILHVATLVTPDGAYGGPIRVAFNQADGLSMRGHTVTIAAGTRGFEPQRRPQSEQYDIRLFPAVSVPGTGFASTTAPRMIPWLRKTISNYDVVHVHLARDLVTLPAALLALRSNVPLVVQTHGMIDVSDRMLAKPVDYYVRRVLRASSRVLCLTPAEISALEQIAGSAENMQLITNGVPPADFAPVPERQEVLFLARLHKRKRPVEFVAMAARLLDRGADARFALVGPDEGEGQAVREAIAASGHPESIVWEGPLAFGQTLERMAKCSVYVLPSVGEIIPMSVLEAMSIGRPVVITESNGLADMIRSTGSGIVVQTTLDSLAAGVETLLRSPGEAHRMATNGFSTVDQNFSIAAVASVLDEAYVHSFGASADEFAR
;
A
#
# COMPACT_ATOMS: atom_id res chain seq x y z
N MET A 1 18.29 -30.75 -53.92
CA MET A 1 18.68 -30.74 -55.35
C MET A 1 17.62 -31.52 -56.11
N ASP A 2 16.68 -30.86 -56.79
CA ASP A 2 16.20 -31.35 -58.09
C ASP A 2 15.40 -30.28 -58.85
N ARG A 3 15.70 -30.22 -60.16
CA ARG A 3 15.02 -29.65 -61.34
C ARG A 3 14.37 -28.24 -61.37
N ARG A 4 15.12 -27.36 -62.06
CA ARG A 4 14.71 -26.37 -63.10
C ARG A 4 13.70 -27.01 -64.11
N ARG A 5 12.84 -26.32 -64.88
CA ARG A 5 12.96 -25.03 -65.60
C ARG A 5 11.59 -24.73 -66.25
N GLY A 6 11.16 -23.47 -66.29
CA GLY A 6 10.05 -22.98 -67.12
C GLY A 6 10.04 -21.46 -67.10
N VAL A 7 10.42 -20.84 -68.21
CA VAL A 7 10.59 -19.39 -68.43
C VAL A 7 9.46 -18.90 -69.36
N VAL A 8 9.26 -17.57 -69.40
CA VAL A 8 8.50 -16.73 -70.36
C VAL A 8 7.12 -16.29 -69.79
N SER A 9 6.63 -15.05 -69.92
CA SER A 9 7.19 -13.68 -70.04
C SER A 9 6.07 -12.67 -69.75
N GLN A 10 6.44 -11.50 -69.21
CA GLN A 10 5.92 -10.15 -69.50
C GLN A 10 4.40 -9.89 -69.65
N SER A 11 3.84 -9.04 -68.79
CA SER A 11 3.54 -7.63 -69.15
C SER A 11 3.05 -6.83 -67.93
N ARG A 12 3.49 -5.56 -67.87
CA ARG A 12 3.07 -4.55 -66.89
C ARG A 12 1.83 -3.84 -67.40
N SER A 13 0.89 -3.50 -66.53
CA SER A 13 0.08 -2.29 -66.69
C SER A 13 -0.34 -1.70 -65.33
N HIS A 14 -0.16 -0.38 -65.25
CA HIS A 14 -0.53 0.50 -64.14
C HIS A 14 -2.05 0.64 -64.03
N LEU A 15 -2.56 0.89 -62.81
CA LEU A 15 -3.71 1.78 -62.65
C LEU A 15 -3.70 2.47 -61.28
N ARG A 16 -3.68 3.81 -61.35
CA ARG A 16 -3.88 4.79 -60.27
C ARG A 16 -5.34 4.76 -59.82
N TRP A 17 -5.58 5.03 -58.53
CA TRP A 17 -6.89 5.45 -58.03
C TRP A 17 -6.80 6.87 -57.42
N GLN A 18 -7.65 7.77 -57.93
CA GLN A 18 -7.95 9.11 -57.41
C GLN A 18 -9.48 9.25 -57.38
N ARG A 19 -10.01 9.82 -56.29
CA ARG A 19 -11.24 10.65 -56.09
C ARG A 19 -11.70 10.47 -54.61
N ARG A 20 -11.70 11.48 -53.71
CA ARG A 20 -12.63 12.63 -53.53
C ARG A 20 -14.09 12.20 -53.72
N SER A 21 -15.09 12.47 -52.87
CA SER A 21 -15.30 13.46 -51.80
C SER A 21 -16.73 13.28 -51.24
N HIS A 22 -16.98 13.81 -50.03
CA HIS A 22 -18.27 14.23 -49.45
C HIS A 22 -19.26 13.18 -48.95
N LEU A 23 -19.61 13.27 -47.66
CA LEU A 23 -20.97 13.10 -47.13
C LEU A 23 -21.09 13.85 -45.77
N SER A 24 -21.75 15.00 -45.85
CA SER A 24 -22.88 15.50 -45.06
C SER A 24 -22.98 15.22 -43.55
N ARG A 25 -23.06 16.33 -42.81
CA ARG A 25 -23.63 16.52 -41.48
C ARG A 25 -25.06 15.99 -41.38
N ILE A 26 -25.39 15.27 -40.31
CA ILE A 26 -26.75 15.21 -39.73
C ILE A 26 -26.62 15.23 -38.20
N VAL A 27 -27.31 16.21 -37.60
CA VAL A 27 -27.49 16.44 -36.15
C VAL A 27 -28.91 15.98 -35.81
N PRO A 28 -29.16 15.27 -34.69
CA PRO A 28 -30.51 15.17 -34.14
C PRO A 28 -30.69 16.12 -32.95
N HIS A 29 -31.74 16.93 -33.05
CA HIS A 29 -32.34 17.74 -32.00
C HIS A 29 -32.81 16.88 -30.83
N TYR A 30 -32.42 17.26 -29.60
CA TYR A 30 -33.11 16.84 -28.37
C TYR A 30 -34.20 17.86 -28.05
N GLY A 31 -35.45 17.41 -28.07
CA GLY A 31 -36.61 18.14 -27.57
C GLY A 31 -36.74 17.95 -26.06
N GLN A 32 -36.96 19.06 -25.36
CA GLN A 32 -37.40 19.09 -23.97
C GLN A 32 -38.86 18.64 -23.83
N PRO A 33 -39.26 18.16 -22.64
CA PRO A 33 -40.58 18.44 -22.12
C PRO A 33 -40.56 19.22 -20.81
N CYS A 34 -41.57 20.06 -20.70
CA CYS A 34 -41.88 21.01 -19.66
C CYS A 34 -42.06 20.42 -18.25
N SER A 35 -41.65 21.19 -17.25
CA SER A 35 -42.07 21.08 -15.85
C SER A 35 -43.47 21.68 -15.64
N PRO A 36 -44.27 21.17 -14.69
CA PRO A 36 -45.21 21.98 -13.94
C PRO A 36 -44.76 22.11 -12.48
N GLN A 37 -44.93 23.32 -11.98
CA GLN A 37 -44.64 23.77 -10.62
C GLN A 37 -45.61 23.21 -9.58
N GLY A 38 -45.09 23.00 -8.37
CA GLY A 38 -45.68 23.50 -7.12
C GLY A 38 -46.63 22.57 -6.37
N TYR A 39 -46.21 22.12 -5.17
CA TYR A 39 -46.96 22.21 -3.92
C TYR A 39 -45.98 22.12 -2.74
N GLY A 40 -46.13 23.01 -1.76
CA GLY A 40 -45.22 23.21 -0.62
C GLY A 40 -45.33 22.15 0.49
N PRO A 41 -44.50 22.26 1.55
CA PRO A 41 -44.31 21.22 2.55
C PRO A 41 -45.32 21.34 3.71
N PRO A 42 -45.68 20.23 4.39
CA PRO A 42 -46.23 20.29 5.73
C PRO A 42 -45.15 20.06 6.81
N HIS A 43 -45.30 20.82 7.90
CA HIS A 43 -44.53 20.82 9.15
C HIS A 43 -44.54 19.46 9.90
N PRO A 44 -43.58 19.23 10.83
CA PRO A 44 -43.43 17.96 11.55
C PRO A 44 -44.31 17.88 12.82
N PRO A 45 -44.64 16.68 13.31
CA PRO A 45 -45.11 16.50 14.68
C PRO A 45 -43.99 16.17 15.68
N ASN A 46 -44.27 16.67 16.89
CA ASN A 46 -43.54 16.72 18.16
C ASN A 46 -43.16 15.32 18.75
N PRO A 47 -42.08 15.20 19.56
CA PRO A 47 -41.70 13.95 20.21
C PRO A 47 -42.29 13.87 21.63
N ASN A 48 -42.97 12.76 21.98
CA ASN A 48 -43.04 12.21 23.34
C ASN A 48 -43.98 10.98 23.42
N SER A 49 -43.40 9.79 23.55
CA SER A 49 -43.96 8.66 24.32
C SER A 49 -42.85 7.61 24.45
N ALA A 50 -42.07 7.61 25.53
CA ALA A 50 -42.38 7.03 26.83
C ALA A 50 -42.24 5.49 26.87
N ARG A 51 -41.32 5.05 27.74
CA ARG A 51 -41.25 3.76 28.48
C ARG A 51 -40.93 2.54 27.60
N GLY A 52 -39.92 1.72 27.89
CA GLY A 52 -39.36 1.32 29.18
C GLY A 52 -39.57 -0.19 29.28
N MET A 53 -38.49 -0.97 29.44
CA MET A 53 -38.52 -2.32 30.05
C MET A 53 -37.09 -2.89 30.17
N ASP A 54 -36.63 -2.92 31.41
CA ASP A 54 -35.94 -4.00 32.12
C ASP A 54 -35.26 -5.12 31.34
N CYS A 55 -33.97 -5.33 31.63
CA CYS A 55 -33.34 -6.64 31.61
C CYS A 55 -32.54 -6.87 32.90
N VAL A 56 -32.90 -7.96 33.59
CA VAL A 56 -32.34 -8.55 34.81
C VAL A 56 -30.95 -9.16 34.53
N PRO A 57 -30.03 -9.19 35.52
CA PRO A 57 -28.65 -9.70 35.36
C PRO A 57 -28.52 -11.18 35.76
N LEU A 58 -27.50 -11.90 35.26
CA LEU A 58 -26.82 -13.00 35.97
C LEU A 58 -25.58 -13.53 35.19
N HIS A 59 -24.42 -13.43 35.86
CA HIS A 59 -23.38 -14.46 36.10
C HIS A 59 -22.96 -15.40 34.95
N SER A 60 -21.74 -15.29 34.41
CA SER A 60 -20.41 -15.71 34.94
C SER A 60 -19.97 -17.12 34.52
N VAL A 61 -18.76 -17.17 33.93
CA VAL A 61 -17.65 -18.15 34.07
C VAL A 61 -17.13 -18.65 32.72
N GLY A 62 -15.82 -18.46 32.51
CA GLY A 62 -15.06 -19.13 31.47
C GLY A 62 -13.70 -18.49 31.23
N ARG A 63 -12.74 -18.74 32.13
CA ARG A 63 -11.36 -18.24 32.07
C ARG A 63 -10.67 -18.71 30.78
N SER A 64 -10.09 -17.78 30.02
CA SER A 64 -9.11 -18.07 28.97
C SER A 64 -7.73 -17.60 29.40
N ALA A 65 -6.75 -18.46 29.14
CA ALA A 65 -5.33 -18.29 29.46
C ALA A 65 -4.76 -17.01 28.84
N ALA A 66 -4.22 -16.14 29.70
CA ALA A 66 -3.54 -14.92 29.32
C ALA A 66 -2.10 -15.24 28.88
N TRP A 67 -1.75 -14.84 27.65
CA TRP A 67 -0.37 -14.65 27.24
C TRP A 67 0.05 -13.23 27.62
N ASN A 68 1.09 -13.13 28.45
CA ASN A 68 1.68 -11.90 28.94
C ASN A 68 2.29 -11.08 27.79
N VAL A 69 1.75 -9.88 27.55
CA VAL A 69 2.47 -8.78 26.90
C VAL A 69 2.66 -7.71 27.97
N GLY A 70 3.91 -7.44 28.32
CA GLY A 70 4.29 -6.53 29.40
C GLY A 70 3.85 -5.10 29.13
N ALA A 71 2.83 -4.64 29.85
CA ALA A 71 2.45 -3.24 29.93
C ALA A 71 3.20 -2.58 31.09
N TYR A 72 4.08 -1.64 30.77
CA TYR A 72 4.78 -0.79 31.73
C TYR A 72 3.79 0.26 32.27
N ARG A 73 3.42 0.18 33.55
CA ARG A 73 2.68 1.23 34.28
C ARG A 73 3.67 2.10 35.06
N PRO A 74 3.59 3.44 35.00
CA PRO A 74 4.36 4.27 35.91
C PRO A 74 3.65 4.36 37.27
N GLU A 75 4.39 4.06 38.33
CA GLU A 75 4.00 4.26 39.72
C GLU A 75 3.77 5.74 40.01
N GLN A 76 2.58 6.08 40.50
CA GLN A 76 2.37 7.32 41.25
C GLN A 76 2.87 7.13 42.68
N ARG A 77 3.98 7.79 43.03
CA ARG A 77 4.30 8.10 44.43
C ARG A 77 4.01 9.57 44.68
N GLY A 78 2.98 9.81 45.48
CA GLY A 78 2.79 11.10 46.13
C GLY A 78 3.92 11.32 47.15
N ASN A 79 4.41 12.54 47.21
CA ASN A 79 4.91 13.07 48.47
C ASN A 79 4.53 14.54 48.60
N ARG A 80 3.83 14.84 49.70
CA ARG A 80 3.67 16.19 50.22
C ARG A 80 5.03 16.61 50.76
N ASP A 81 5.52 17.79 50.41
CA ASP A 81 6.01 18.70 51.45
C ASP A 81 6.18 20.14 50.98
N SER A 82 6.23 20.98 52.00
CA SER A 82 5.90 22.38 52.10
C SER A 82 7.05 23.35 51.79
N GLY A 83 6.66 24.54 51.28
CA GLY A 83 7.22 25.86 51.58
C GLY A 83 8.73 26.10 51.51
N ARG A 84 9.15 27.01 50.61
CA ARG A 84 9.77 28.30 50.95
C ARG A 84 10.09 29.12 49.70
N GLN A 85 9.66 30.38 49.74
CA GLN A 85 10.11 31.46 48.86
C GLN A 85 11.60 31.75 49.12
N HIS A 86 12.36 32.03 48.07
CA HIS A 86 13.35 33.11 48.00
C HIS A 86 13.77 33.32 46.54
N GLY A 87 13.59 34.54 46.04
CA GLY A 87 14.19 34.99 44.79
C GLY A 87 15.66 35.37 44.98
N PHE A 88 16.40 35.45 43.87
CA PHE A 88 17.53 36.36 43.57
C PHE A 88 18.09 35.92 42.21
N SER A 89 17.79 36.68 41.16
CA SER A 89 18.65 37.69 40.51
C SER A 89 19.75 37.13 39.61
N CYS A 90 19.58 37.43 38.33
CA CYS A 90 20.57 37.33 37.27
C CYS A 90 21.83 38.14 37.62
N ARG A 91 23.02 37.53 37.50
CA ARG A 91 24.28 38.25 37.27
C ARG A 91 25.06 37.56 36.17
N SER A 92 25.32 38.36 35.14
CA SER A 92 26.32 38.20 34.11
C SER A 92 27.71 38.31 34.72
N ASP A 93 28.60 37.36 34.42
CA ASP A 93 30.04 37.60 34.44
C ASP A 93 30.70 36.89 33.25
N GLY A 94 31.44 37.69 32.50
CA GLY A 94 32.20 37.26 31.33
C GLY A 94 33.48 36.55 31.74
N ALA A 95 33.79 35.47 31.04
CA ALA A 95 35.13 34.91 30.99
C ALA A 95 35.45 34.46 29.57
N ARG A 96 36.41 35.16 28.96
CA ARG A 96 37.11 34.75 27.74
C ARG A 96 37.73 33.36 27.95
N TRP A 97 37.44 32.43 27.05
CA TRP A 97 38.21 31.20 26.89
C TRP A 97 38.72 31.06 25.46
N SER A 98 40.04 30.91 25.40
CA SER A 98 40.90 30.67 24.25
C SER A 98 40.53 29.39 23.50
N ALA A 99 40.60 29.49 22.17
CA ALA A 99 40.42 28.39 21.24
C ALA A 99 41.51 27.33 21.40
N VAL A 100 41.12 26.09 21.71
CA VAL A 100 41.86 24.88 21.34
C VAL A 100 40.84 23.80 20.94
N SER A 101 41.14 23.21 19.79
CA SER A 101 40.52 22.12 19.06
C SER A 101 39.90 20.99 19.89
N GLY A 102 38.69 20.57 19.49
CA GLY A 102 38.06 19.32 19.96
C GLY A 102 36.55 19.41 19.99
N ASN A 103 35.90 19.57 18.84
CA ASN A 103 34.45 19.72 18.77
C ASN A 103 33.71 18.36 18.90
N ARG A 104 33.87 17.67 20.04
CA ARG A 104 32.84 16.74 20.54
C ARG A 104 31.81 17.55 21.30
N ARG A 105 30.96 18.27 20.56
CA ARG A 105 29.72 18.80 21.12
C ARG A 105 28.77 17.64 21.35
N SER A 106 28.57 17.30 22.61
CA SER A 106 27.38 16.64 23.13
C SER A 106 26.13 17.32 22.54
N ARG A 107 25.53 16.72 21.51
CA ARG A 107 24.27 17.15 20.91
C ARG A 107 23.11 16.54 21.70
N CYS A 108 22.90 17.01 22.91
CA CYS A 108 21.59 16.90 23.55
C CYS A 108 20.79 18.13 23.07
N GLY A 109 19.86 17.94 22.14
CA GLY A 109 18.93 19.00 21.71
C GLY A 109 18.95 19.48 20.25
N ARG A 110 19.52 18.72 19.28
CA ARG A 110 19.18 18.94 17.86
C ARG A 110 18.00 18.07 17.50
N SER A 111 16.95 18.65 16.92
CA SER A 111 15.98 17.90 16.12
C SER A 111 16.76 17.07 15.09
N ASN A 112 16.69 15.74 15.18
CA ASN A 112 17.39 14.80 14.29
C ASN A 112 16.75 14.77 12.90
N LEU A 113 16.52 15.93 12.29
CA LEU A 113 16.00 16.02 10.92
C LEU A 113 17.06 15.47 9.96
N MET A 114 16.62 14.60 9.06
CA MET A 114 17.47 13.85 8.12
C MET A 114 17.01 14.12 6.69
N ARG A 115 17.95 14.03 5.76
CA ARG A 115 17.69 13.92 4.32
C ARG A 115 17.66 12.44 3.97
N ILE A 116 16.50 11.93 3.61
CA ILE A 116 16.26 10.49 3.43
C ILE A 116 15.95 10.22 1.96
N LEU A 117 16.71 9.31 1.34
CA LEU A 117 16.45 8.86 -0.03
C LEU A 117 15.73 7.52 -0.01
N HIS A 118 14.46 7.51 -0.41
CA HIS A 118 13.73 6.28 -0.73
C HIS A 118 14.03 5.87 -2.18
N VAL A 119 14.28 4.58 -2.40
CA VAL A 119 14.38 4.01 -3.75
C VAL A 119 13.37 2.88 -3.93
N ALA A 120 12.55 2.97 -4.97
CA ALA A 120 11.52 2.00 -5.27
C ALA A 120 11.52 1.61 -6.76
N THR A 121 10.94 0.46 -7.10
CA THR A 121 11.11 -0.14 -8.43
C THR A 121 10.43 0.64 -9.56
N LEU A 122 9.12 0.86 -9.47
CA LEU A 122 8.37 1.38 -10.61
C LEU A 122 7.07 2.08 -10.18
N VAL A 123 6.93 3.35 -10.56
CA VAL A 123 5.69 4.12 -10.43
C VAL A 123 5.04 4.25 -11.81
N THR A 124 3.76 3.92 -11.94
CA THR A 124 3.00 4.03 -13.19
C THR A 124 1.62 4.67 -12.94
N PRO A 125 0.99 5.28 -13.96
CA PRO A 125 -0.31 5.94 -13.80
C PRO A 125 -1.41 4.99 -13.30
N ASP A 126 -1.33 3.73 -13.69
CA ASP A 126 -2.28 2.65 -13.41
C ASP A 126 -1.95 1.85 -12.13
N GLY A 127 -0.89 2.23 -11.41
CA GLY A 127 -0.50 1.57 -10.15
C GLY A 127 0.00 0.12 -10.30
N ALA A 128 0.52 -0.26 -11.48
CA ALA A 128 0.86 -1.65 -11.84
C ALA A 128 1.82 -2.37 -10.88
N TYR A 129 2.73 -1.68 -10.18
CA TYR A 129 3.65 -2.34 -9.23
C TYR A 129 3.03 -2.60 -7.84
N GLY A 130 1.95 -1.89 -7.50
CA GLY A 130 1.13 -2.18 -6.31
C GLY A 130 1.75 -1.76 -4.97
N GLY A 131 1.60 -2.65 -3.96
CA GLY A 131 1.77 -2.38 -2.53
C GLY A 131 3.09 -1.73 -2.11
N PRO A 132 4.28 -2.22 -2.53
CA PRO A 132 5.55 -1.64 -2.12
C PRO A 132 5.71 -0.15 -2.47
N ILE A 133 5.14 0.30 -3.60
CA ILE A 133 5.11 1.72 -3.95
C ILE A 133 4.22 2.48 -2.99
N ARG A 134 3.01 1.97 -2.67
CA ARG A 134 2.14 2.63 -1.69
C ARG A 134 2.81 2.75 -0.33
N VAL A 135 3.53 1.72 0.13
CA VAL A 135 4.29 1.78 1.37
C VAL A 135 5.38 2.86 1.31
N ALA A 136 6.13 2.95 0.21
CA ALA A 136 7.16 3.97 0.02
C ALA A 136 6.59 5.41 0.13
N PHE A 137 5.45 5.65 -0.52
CA PHE A 137 4.78 6.95 -0.48
C PHE A 137 4.22 7.27 0.91
N ASN A 138 3.52 6.32 1.54
CA ASN A 138 2.99 6.53 2.89
C ASN A 138 4.14 6.80 3.88
N GLN A 139 5.24 6.04 3.81
CA GLN A 139 6.39 6.28 4.68
C GLN A 139 7.01 7.65 4.44
N ALA A 140 7.09 8.11 3.19
CA ALA A 140 7.52 9.47 2.87
C ALA A 140 6.58 10.53 3.48
N ASP A 141 5.26 10.34 3.42
CA ASP A 141 4.29 11.22 4.09
C ASP A 141 4.58 11.28 5.61
N GLY A 142 4.67 10.12 6.27
CA GLY A 142 4.89 10.03 7.72
C GLY A 142 6.22 10.63 8.17
N LEU A 143 7.30 10.41 7.43
CA LEU A 143 8.62 11.00 7.69
C LEU A 143 8.61 12.52 7.43
N SER A 144 7.92 12.99 6.39
CA SER A 144 7.80 14.42 6.09
C SER A 144 6.98 15.16 7.15
N MET A 145 5.91 14.56 7.67
CA MET A 145 5.14 15.10 8.81
C MET A 145 5.97 15.27 10.09
N ARG A 146 7.07 14.51 10.23
CA ARG A 146 8.03 14.61 11.33
C ARG A 146 9.17 15.61 11.06
N GLY A 147 9.14 16.27 9.90
CA GLY A 147 10.08 17.33 9.50
C GLY A 147 11.32 16.84 8.73
N HIS A 148 11.40 15.54 8.40
CA HIS A 148 12.49 15.05 7.56
C HIS A 148 12.35 15.54 6.13
N THR A 149 13.47 15.71 5.44
CA THR A 149 13.47 15.99 4.00
C THR A 149 13.55 14.66 3.25
N VAL A 150 12.46 14.29 2.57
CA VAL A 150 12.40 13.01 1.85
C VAL A 150 12.51 13.22 0.34
N THR A 151 13.22 12.31 -0.33
CA THR A 151 13.19 12.16 -1.78
C THR A 151 12.83 10.73 -2.14
N ILE A 152 11.85 10.53 -3.01
CA ILE A 152 11.54 9.22 -3.61
C ILE A 152 12.16 9.15 -5.01
N ALA A 153 13.07 8.23 -5.24
CA ALA A 153 13.60 7.90 -6.56
C ALA A 153 13.01 6.57 -7.06
N ALA A 154 12.44 6.56 -8.27
CA ALA A 154 11.86 5.34 -8.82
C ALA A 154 11.92 5.28 -10.35
N GLY A 155 11.82 4.06 -10.89
CA GLY A 155 11.51 3.87 -12.31
C GLY A 155 10.11 4.40 -12.65
N THR A 156 9.89 4.77 -13.91
CA THR A 156 8.58 5.21 -14.42
C THR A 156 8.34 4.78 -15.86
N ARG A 157 7.08 4.53 -16.21
CA ARG A 157 6.60 4.42 -17.60
C ARG A 157 5.14 4.86 -17.69
N GLY A 158 4.70 5.27 -18.89
CA GLY A 158 3.29 5.57 -19.16
C GLY A 158 2.77 6.93 -18.67
N PHE A 159 3.49 7.66 -17.82
CA PHE A 159 3.08 9.02 -17.44
C PHE A 159 3.29 10.03 -18.57
N GLU A 160 2.23 10.76 -18.90
CA GLU A 160 2.36 12.08 -19.51
C GLU A 160 3.13 13.01 -18.57
N PRO A 161 4.06 13.87 -19.05
CA PRO A 161 4.89 14.72 -18.19
C PRO A 161 4.10 15.55 -17.16
N GLN A 162 2.90 16.02 -17.53
CA GLN A 162 2.03 16.83 -16.67
C GLN A 162 1.24 16.03 -15.62
N ARG A 163 1.12 14.70 -15.79
CA ARG A 163 0.34 13.82 -14.89
C ARG A 163 1.21 13.04 -13.92
N ARG A 164 2.50 13.34 -13.85
CA ARG A 164 3.40 12.68 -12.90
C ARG A 164 2.97 13.02 -11.48
N PRO A 165 3.11 12.08 -10.52
CA PRO A 165 2.84 12.37 -9.13
C PRO A 165 3.72 13.52 -8.67
N GLN A 166 3.12 14.46 -7.96
CA GLN A 166 3.76 15.60 -7.32
C GLN A 166 3.36 15.61 -5.86
N SER A 167 4.25 16.09 -5.00
CA SER A 167 4.00 16.33 -3.59
C SER A 167 4.62 17.67 -3.22
N GLU A 168 3.95 18.45 -2.39
CA GLU A 168 4.51 19.66 -1.80
C GLU A 168 5.44 19.33 -0.61
N GLN A 169 5.33 18.12 -0.06
CA GLN A 169 6.02 17.70 1.16
C GLN A 169 7.38 17.03 0.90
N TYR A 170 7.56 16.40 -0.27
CA TYR A 170 8.79 15.67 -0.62
C TYR A 170 9.06 15.65 -2.13
N ASP A 171 10.31 15.45 -2.52
CA ASP A 171 10.72 15.40 -3.92
C ASP A 171 10.47 14.01 -4.53
N ILE A 172 9.98 13.96 -5.77
CA ILE A 172 9.72 12.71 -6.50
C ILE A 172 10.55 12.72 -7.80
N ARG A 173 11.54 11.84 -7.86
CA ARG A 173 12.45 11.66 -8.99
C ARG A 173 12.12 10.41 -9.77
N LEU A 174 11.43 10.60 -10.89
CA LEU A 174 11.05 9.51 -11.78
C LEU A 174 11.99 9.36 -12.97
N PHE A 175 12.51 8.15 -13.18
CA PHE A 175 13.44 7.80 -14.24
C PHE A 175 12.80 6.85 -15.26
N PRO A 176 12.88 7.12 -16.58
CA PRO A 176 12.34 6.23 -17.58
C PRO A 176 12.85 4.79 -17.39
N ALA A 177 11.91 3.87 -17.21
CA ALA A 177 12.18 2.46 -16.97
C ALA A 177 11.76 1.61 -18.18
N VAL A 178 12.53 0.55 -18.43
CA VAL A 178 12.27 -0.45 -19.46
C VAL A 178 12.27 -1.83 -18.83
N SER A 179 11.44 -2.72 -19.34
CA SER A 179 11.34 -4.12 -18.90
C SER A 179 11.29 -5.02 -20.12
N VAL A 180 11.85 -6.22 -20.02
CA VAL A 180 11.77 -7.24 -21.07
C VAL A 180 10.38 -7.89 -21.03
N PRO A 181 9.62 -7.91 -22.15
CA PRO A 181 8.32 -8.57 -22.21
C PRO A 181 8.37 -10.02 -21.71
N GLY A 182 7.34 -10.46 -20.98
CA GLY A 182 7.21 -11.83 -20.48
C GLY A 182 8.01 -12.18 -19.22
N THR A 183 8.86 -11.27 -18.72
CA THR A 183 9.68 -11.51 -17.50
C THR A 183 9.13 -10.83 -16.24
N GLY A 184 7.95 -10.23 -16.33
CA GLY A 184 7.36 -9.44 -15.25
C GLY A 184 8.24 -8.26 -14.86
N PHE A 185 8.27 -7.92 -13.56
CA PHE A 185 9.06 -6.79 -13.07
C PHE A 185 10.54 -7.11 -12.84
N ALA A 186 10.96 -8.37 -12.85
CA ALA A 186 12.33 -8.78 -12.51
C ALA A 186 13.40 -8.20 -13.45
N SER A 187 13.05 -7.95 -14.72
CA SER A 187 13.96 -7.32 -15.69
C SER A 187 13.86 -5.79 -15.74
N THR A 188 12.97 -5.19 -14.93
CA THR A 188 12.76 -3.74 -14.94
C THR A 188 14.04 -3.04 -14.54
N THR A 189 14.48 -2.10 -15.36
CA THR A 189 15.66 -1.28 -15.11
C THR A 189 15.40 0.19 -15.44
N ALA A 190 16.05 1.09 -14.72
CA ALA A 190 16.01 2.53 -14.94
C ALA A 190 17.44 3.09 -15.11
N PRO A 191 18.07 2.93 -16.29
CA PRO A 191 19.51 3.17 -16.46
C PRO A 191 19.95 4.59 -16.13
N ARG A 192 19.08 5.59 -16.38
CA ARG A 192 19.33 7.00 -16.06
C ARG A 192 19.35 7.31 -14.56
N MET A 193 18.79 6.44 -13.74
CA MET A 193 18.82 6.57 -12.27
C MET A 193 20.23 6.34 -11.72
N ILE A 194 21.01 5.43 -12.32
CA ILE A 194 22.34 5.05 -11.86
C ILE A 194 23.35 6.21 -11.82
N PRO A 195 23.59 6.98 -12.90
CA PRO A 195 24.50 8.12 -12.86
C PRO A 195 23.99 9.23 -11.94
N TRP A 196 22.67 9.39 -11.80
CA TRP A 196 22.09 10.34 -10.85
C TRP A 196 22.40 9.91 -9.41
N LEU A 197 22.12 8.66 -9.04
CA LEU A 197 22.43 8.09 -7.71
C LEU A 197 23.91 8.24 -7.36
N ARG A 198 24.82 7.92 -8.31
CA ARG A 198 26.27 8.09 -8.10
C ARG A 198 26.67 9.53 -7.76
N LYS A 199 25.95 10.52 -8.31
CA LYS A 199 26.22 11.94 -8.08
C LYS A 199 25.56 12.46 -6.79
N THR A 200 24.44 11.89 -6.37
CA THR A 200 23.59 12.49 -5.32
C THR A 200 23.51 11.69 -4.03
N ILE A 201 23.87 10.40 -4.00
CA ILE A 201 23.74 9.55 -2.80
C ILE A 201 24.40 10.19 -1.56
N SER A 202 25.59 10.77 -1.71
CA SER A 202 26.32 11.42 -0.61
C SER A 202 25.64 12.67 -0.04
N ASN A 203 24.59 13.17 -0.68
CA ASN A 203 23.80 14.31 -0.20
C ASN A 203 22.69 13.88 0.76
N TYR A 204 22.51 12.58 0.98
CA TYR A 204 21.53 12.04 1.91
C TYR A 204 22.21 11.50 3.16
N ASP A 205 21.48 11.52 4.26
CA ASP A 205 21.95 11.02 5.54
C ASP A 205 21.62 9.52 5.69
N VAL A 206 20.56 9.04 5.03
CA VAL A 206 20.21 7.60 4.91
C VAL A 206 19.64 7.29 3.52
N VAL A 207 19.97 6.11 2.99
CA VAL A 207 19.30 5.54 1.81
C VAL A 207 18.41 4.37 2.25
N HIS A 208 17.10 4.47 1.99
CA HIS A 208 16.11 3.42 2.24
C HIS A 208 15.67 2.78 0.91
N VAL A 209 16.02 1.52 0.67
CA VAL A 209 15.65 0.80 -0.56
C VAL A 209 14.51 -0.19 -0.29
N HIS A 210 13.40 -0.04 -0.99
CA HIS A 210 12.32 -1.03 -1.03
C HIS A 210 12.73 -2.19 -1.95
N LEU A 211 13.52 -3.11 -1.41
CA LEU A 211 14.30 -4.09 -2.14
C LEU A 211 13.43 -5.18 -2.77
N ALA A 212 13.60 -5.39 -4.07
CA ALA A 212 13.07 -6.54 -4.80
C ALA A 212 14.14 -7.18 -5.69
N ARG A 213 13.82 -8.33 -6.31
CA ARG A 213 14.67 -8.99 -7.31
C ARG A 213 14.52 -8.33 -8.69
N ASP A 214 14.80 -7.03 -8.77
CA ASP A 214 14.74 -6.24 -9.99
C ASP A 214 16.03 -5.45 -10.26
N LEU A 215 16.16 -4.87 -11.46
CA LEU A 215 17.34 -4.13 -11.90
C LEU A 215 17.21 -2.61 -11.71
N VAL A 216 16.34 -2.17 -10.80
CA VAL A 216 16.20 -0.80 -10.29
C VAL A 216 16.74 -0.73 -8.86
N THR A 217 16.16 -1.53 -7.96
CA THR A 217 16.39 -1.46 -6.50
C THR A 217 17.68 -2.15 -6.10
N LEU A 218 18.01 -3.32 -6.65
CA LEU A 218 19.24 -4.04 -6.32
C LEU A 218 20.51 -3.26 -6.72
N PRO A 219 20.64 -2.70 -7.94
CA PRO A 219 21.77 -1.85 -8.28
C PRO A 219 21.86 -0.59 -7.42
N ALA A 220 20.73 0.00 -7.03
CA ALA A 220 20.71 1.17 -6.14
C ALA A 220 21.24 0.83 -4.75
N ALA A 221 20.81 -0.29 -4.16
CA ALA A 221 21.32 -0.79 -2.89
C ALA A 221 22.84 -1.07 -2.95
N LEU A 222 23.31 -1.72 -4.02
CA LEU A 222 24.75 -1.97 -4.22
C LEU A 222 25.59 -0.70 -4.41
N LEU A 223 25.00 0.39 -4.91
CA LEU A 223 25.65 1.70 -4.99
C LEU A 223 25.67 2.39 -3.63
N ALA A 224 24.57 2.30 -2.86
CA ALA A 224 24.50 2.81 -1.50
C ALA A 224 25.53 2.12 -0.59
N LEU A 225 25.71 0.80 -0.70
CA LEU A 225 26.76 0.06 0.03
C LEU A 225 28.19 0.49 -0.31
N ARG A 226 28.41 1.07 -1.49
CA ARG A 226 29.72 1.61 -1.88
C ARG A 226 29.90 3.08 -1.49
N SER A 227 28.86 3.68 -0.91
CA SER A 227 28.90 5.02 -0.36
C SER A 227 29.07 4.97 1.15
N ASN A 228 29.53 6.06 1.76
CA ASN A 228 29.61 6.20 3.22
C ASN A 228 28.26 6.58 3.85
N VAL A 229 27.14 6.27 3.18
CA VAL A 229 25.79 6.58 3.64
C VAL A 229 25.13 5.29 4.10
N PRO A 230 24.57 5.22 5.32
CA PRO A 230 23.89 4.04 5.83
C PRO A 230 22.76 3.57 4.90
N LEU A 231 22.68 2.27 4.70
CA LEU A 231 21.68 1.62 3.87
C LEU A 231 20.66 0.90 4.77
N VAL A 232 19.39 1.26 4.64
CA VAL A 232 18.26 0.50 5.16
C VAL A 232 17.52 -0.15 3.99
N VAL A 233 17.12 -1.40 4.14
CA VAL A 233 16.33 -2.10 3.11
C VAL A 233 15.03 -2.63 3.68
N GLN A 234 13.96 -2.61 2.89
CA GLN A 234 12.68 -3.23 3.23
C GLN A 234 12.22 -4.15 2.10
N THR A 235 12.02 -5.43 2.39
CA THR A 235 11.82 -6.49 1.38
C THR A 235 10.37 -6.74 0.98
N HIS A 236 9.40 -6.30 1.79
CA HIS A 236 7.95 -6.45 1.56
C HIS A 236 7.48 -7.89 1.26
N GLY A 237 8.22 -8.89 1.72
CA GLY A 237 7.97 -10.29 1.41
C GLY A 237 8.17 -10.66 -0.06
N MET A 238 8.98 -9.90 -0.79
CA MET A 238 9.31 -10.17 -2.20
C MET A 238 10.57 -11.02 -2.38
N ILE A 239 11.28 -11.32 -1.29
CA ILE A 239 12.53 -12.08 -1.30
C ILE A 239 12.31 -13.42 -0.59
N ASP A 240 11.92 -14.42 -1.36
CA ASP A 240 11.80 -15.80 -0.87
C ASP A 240 13.01 -16.65 -1.28
N VAL A 241 13.20 -17.79 -0.61
CA VAL A 241 14.16 -18.82 -1.02
C VAL A 241 13.66 -19.45 -2.32
N SER A 242 14.09 -18.92 -3.47
CA SER A 242 13.66 -19.47 -4.77
C SER A 242 14.62 -20.55 -5.27
N ASP A 243 14.12 -21.75 -5.55
CA ASP A 243 14.86 -22.86 -6.19
C ASP A 243 15.14 -22.65 -7.70
N ARG A 244 14.83 -21.48 -8.26
CA ARG A 244 15.03 -21.21 -9.69
C ARG A 244 16.51 -20.98 -10.00
N MET A 245 17.16 -21.97 -10.61
CA MET A 245 18.59 -22.01 -10.96
C MET A 245 19.16 -20.76 -11.67
N LEU A 246 18.35 -19.98 -12.39
CA LEU A 246 18.77 -18.74 -13.06
C LEU A 246 18.86 -17.51 -12.12
N ALA A 247 18.49 -17.65 -10.84
CA ALA A 247 18.53 -16.59 -9.83
C ALA A 247 19.89 -16.46 -9.10
N LYS A 248 20.78 -17.46 -9.19
CA LYS A 248 22.03 -17.52 -8.40
C LYS A 248 22.90 -16.24 -8.38
N PRO A 249 23.16 -15.53 -9.50
CA PRO A 249 23.94 -14.30 -9.45
C PRO A 249 23.17 -13.13 -8.79
N VAL A 250 21.87 -13.00 -9.04
CA VAL A 250 21.02 -12.02 -8.37
C VAL A 250 21.00 -12.29 -6.86
N ASP A 251 20.92 -13.56 -6.48
CA ASP A 251 20.82 -14.02 -5.09
C ASP A 251 22.11 -13.79 -4.33
N TYR A 252 23.26 -13.93 -4.99
CA TYR A 252 24.55 -13.53 -4.43
C TYR A 252 24.55 -12.05 -4.04
N TYR A 253 24.06 -11.17 -4.91
CA TYR A 253 24.01 -9.73 -4.63
C TYR A 253 22.93 -9.38 -3.62
N VAL A 254 21.77 -10.01 -3.66
CA VAL A 254 20.72 -9.85 -2.64
C VAL A 254 21.27 -10.25 -1.26
N ARG A 255 21.94 -11.41 -1.16
CA ARG A 255 22.61 -11.84 0.09
C ARG A 255 23.63 -10.82 0.58
N ARG A 256 24.45 -10.27 -0.33
CA ARG A 256 25.41 -9.21 0.02
C ARG A 256 24.69 -7.97 0.56
N VAL A 257 23.60 -7.55 -0.07
CA VAL A 257 22.79 -6.40 0.37
C VAL A 257 22.19 -6.66 1.74
N LEU A 258 21.53 -7.80 1.95
CA LEU A 258 20.92 -8.14 3.23
C LEU A 258 21.93 -8.14 4.38
N ARG A 259 23.14 -8.69 4.16
CA ARG A 259 24.20 -8.72 5.19
C ARG A 259 24.79 -7.35 5.51
N ALA A 260 25.05 -6.55 4.49
CA ALA A 260 25.80 -5.30 4.64
C ALA A 260 24.91 -4.06 4.88
N SER A 261 23.58 -4.22 4.84
CA SER A 261 22.65 -3.14 5.19
C SER A 261 22.69 -2.88 6.70
N SER A 262 22.61 -1.63 7.11
CA SER A 262 22.55 -1.23 8.52
C SER A 262 21.30 -1.78 9.19
N ARG A 263 20.17 -1.84 8.45
CA ARG A 263 18.92 -2.48 8.89
C ARG A 263 18.21 -3.15 7.72
N VAL A 264 17.59 -4.30 7.99
CA VAL A 264 16.67 -5.00 7.09
C VAL A 264 15.29 -5.03 7.75
N LEU A 265 14.34 -4.35 7.14
CA LEU A 265 12.98 -4.21 7.65
C LEU A 265 12.08 -5.29 7.05
N CYS A 266 11.46 -6.08 7.93
CA CYS A 266 10.65 -7.25 7.58
C CYS A 266 9.22 -7.07 8.10
N LEU A 267 8.23 -7.54 7.34
CA LEU A 267 6.81 -7.43 7.68
C LEU A 267 6.36 -8.47 8.72
N THR A 268 7.00 -9.63 8.74
CA THR A 268 6.59 -10.75 9.60
C THR A 268 7.76 -11.53 10.16
N PRO A 269 7.59 -12.22 11.30
CA PRO A 269 8.60 -13.15 11.82
C PRO A 269 8.97 -14.25 10.81
N ALA A 270 7.99 -14.75 10.04
CA ALA A 270 8.24 -15.74 9.00
C ALA A 270 9.17 -15.21 7.90
N GLU A 271 9.03 -13.93 7.52
CA GLU A 271 9.94 -13.27 6.58
C GLU A 271 11.35 -13.15 7.19
N ILE A 272 11.49 -12.82 8.48
CA ILE A 272 12.80 -12.81 9.15
C ILE A 272 13.46 -14.19 9.04
N SER A 273 12.75 -15.27 9.41
CA SER A 273 13.30 -16.62 9.34
C SER A 273 13.70 -17.03 7.90
N ALA A 274 12.91 -16.66 6.90
CA ALA A 274 13.24 -16.93 5.50
C ALA A 274 14.47 -16.14 5.03
N LEU A 275 14.56 -14.86 5.38
CA LEU A 275 15.70 -14.01 5.05
C LEU A 275 16.95 -14.42 5.81
N GLU A 276 16.83 -14.90 7.04
CA GLU A 276 17.95 -15.43 7.84
C GLU A 276 18.58 -16.64 7.14
N GLN A 277 17.79 -17.52 6.52
CA GLN A 277 18.34 -18.64 5.74
C GLN A 277 19.17 -18.15 4.54
N ILE A 278 18.80 -17.01 3.95
CA ILE A 278 19.51 -16.41 2.80
C ILE A 278 20.74 -15.64 3.28
N ALA A 279 20.57 -14.74 4.25
CA ALA A 279 21.61 -13.87 4.79
C ALA A 279 22.57 -14.61 5.71
N GLY A 280 22.16 -15.71 6.34
CA GLY A 280 22.92 -16.46 7.35
C GLY A 280 23.00 -15.79 8.74
N SER A 281 22.27 -14.70 8.96
CA SER A 281 22.09 -14.04 10.26
C SER A 281 20.86 -13.14 10.20
N ALA A 282 20.17 -12.99 11.33
CA ALA A 282 19.05 -12.06 11.52
C ALA A 282 19.42 -10.80 12.35
N GLU A 283 20.69 -10.60 12.70
CA GLU A 283 21.13 -9.56 13.66
C GLU A 283 20.71 -8.13 13.28
N ASN A 284 20.73 -7.80 11.99
CA ASN A 284 20.32 -6.48 11.49
C ASN A 284 18.84 -6.44 11.05
N MET A 285 18.08 -7.52 11.25
CA MET A 285 16.68 -7.62 10.84
C MET A 285 15.77 -7.07 11.93
N GLN A 286 14.75 -6.31 11.52
CA GLN A 286 13.80 -5.66 12.42
C GLN A 286 12.39 -5.76 11.83
N LEU A 287 11.41 -6.06 12.69
CA LEU A 287 10.01 -6.04 12.28
C LEU A 287 9.52 -4.60 12.07
N ILE A 288 8.80 -4.40 10.97
CA ILE A 288 8.04 -3.18 10.70
C ILE A 288 6.69 -3.57 10.11
N THR A 289 5.63 -2.86 10.50
CA THR A 289 4.32 -3.02 9.87
C THR A 289 4.16 -2.06 8.69
N ASN A 290 3.20 -2.35 7.81
CA ASN A 290 2.78 -1.38 6.80
C ASN A 290 1.94 -0.28 7.46
N GLY A 291 2.19 0.96 7.08
CA GLY A 291 1.46 2.11 7.61
C GLY A 291 0.49 2.71 6.59
N VAL A 292 -0.67 3.15 7.06
CA VAL A 292 -1.62 3.95 6.27
C VAL A 292 -1.73 5.38 6.83
N PRO A 293 -1.87 6.39 5.96
CA PRO A 293 -2.06 7.77 6.40
C PRO A 293 -3.36 7.90 7.19
N PRO A 294 -3.48 8.93 8.06
CA PRO A 294 -4.74 9.26 8.71
C PRO A 294 -5.82 9.47 7.64
N ALA A 295 -7.00 8.93 7.90
CA ALA A 295 -8.15 9.09 7.03
C ALA A 295 -9.42 9.25 7.88
N ASP A 296 -10.40 9.93 7.31
CA ASP A 296 -11.71 10.08 7.95
C ASP A 296 -12.56 8.83 7.73
N PHE A 297 -13.42 8.53 8.69
CA PHE A 297 -14.42 7.47 8.54
C PHE A 297 -15.40 7.85 7.43
N ALA A 298 -15.39 7.11 6.32
CA ALA A 298 -16.18 7.45 5.16
C ALA A 298 -17.67 7.14 5.38
N PRO A 299 -18.60 8.04 4.98
CA PRO A 299 -20.04 7.82 5.12
C PRO A 299 -20.48 6.52 4.46
N VAL A 300 -21.46 5.82 5.04
CA VAL A 300 -22.03 4.62 4.41
C VAL A 300 -22.76 5.03 3.13
N PRO A 301 -22.47 4.43 1.97
CA PRO A 301 -23.14 4.79 0.72
C PRO A 301 -24.61 4.35 0.72
N GLU A 302 -25.47 5.10 0.03
CA GLU A 302 -26.92 4.81 -0.07
C GLU A 302 -27.21 3.51 -0.82
N ARG A 303 -26.45 3.23 -1.88
CA ARG A 303 -26.57 1.99 -2.66
C ARG A 303 -25.50 1.00 -2.23
N GLN A 304 -25.91 -0.26 -2.08
CA GLN A 304 -24.99 -1.34 -1.77
C GLN A 304 -24.08 -1.63 -2.96
N GLU A 305 -22.77 -1.51 -2.72
CA GLU A 305 -21.74 -1.94 -3.66
C GLU A 305 -20.69 -2.79 -2.95
N VAL A 306 -20.36 -3.92 -3.55
CA VAL A 306 -19.26 -4.80 -3.14
C VAL A 306 -18.09 -4.55 -4.08
N LEU A 307 -16.94 -4.18 -3.52
CA LEU A 307 -15.77 -3.76 -4.28
C LEU A 307 -14.63 -4.76 -4.13
N PHE A 308 -14.08 -5.15 -5.28
CA PHE A 308 -12.75 -5.71 -5.43
C PHE A 308 -11.82 -4.61 -5.98
N LEU A 309 -10.75 -4.30 -5.26
CA LEU A 309 -9.72 -3.36 -5.74
C LEU A 309 -8.34 -3.96 -5.58
N ALA A 310 -7.82 -4.51 -6.68
CA ALA A 310 -6.48 -5.08 -6.81
C ALA A 310 -6.18 -5.34 -8.30
N ARG A 311 -4.92 -5.63 -8.62
CA ARG A 311 -4.55 -6.12 -9.96
C ARG A 311 -5.31 -7.40 -10.30
N LEU A 312 -5.73 -7.55 -11.56
CA LEU A 312 -6.35 -8.79 -12.05
C LEU A 312 -5.27 -9.85 -12.29
N HIS A 313 -4.83 -10.46 -11.19
CA HIS A 313 -3.80 -11.48 -11.15
C HIS A 313 -4.34 -12.74 -10.47
N LYS A 314 -3.90 -13.92 -10.92
CA LYS A 314 -4.37 -15.23 -10.43
C LYS A 314 -4.42 -15.35 -8.91
N ARG A 315 -3.38 -14.86 -8.20
CA ARG A 315 -3.33 -14.86 -6.72
C ARG A 315 -4.40 -13.97 -6.06
N LYS A 316 -4.88 -12.92 -6.73
CA LYS A 316 -5.93 -12.04 -6.24
C LYS A 316 -7.33 -12.60 -6.47
N ARG A 317 -7.46 -13.63 -7.33
CA ARG A 317 -8.69 -14.40 -7.56
C ARG A 317 -9.89 -13.54 -8.02
N PRO A 318 -9.73 -12.70 -9.05
CA PRO A 318 -10.81 -11.84 -9.54
C PRO A 318 -11.94 -12.63 -10.20
N VAL A 319 -11.66 -13.79 -10.80
CA VAL A 319 -12.69 -14.66 -11.39
C VAL A 319 -13.58 -15.24 -10.29
N GLU A 320 -13.03 -15.60 -9.13
CA GLU A 320 -13.83 -16.04 -7.99
C GLU A 320 -14.65 -14.93 -7.36
N PHE A 321 -14.19 -13.67 -7.43
CA PHE A 321 -15.03 -12.53 -7.08
C PHE A 321 -16.26 -12.45 -8.00
N VAL A 322 -16.09 -12.60 -9.32
CA VAL A 322 -17.21 -12.61 -10.29
C VAL A 322 -18.16 -13.78 -10.02
N ALA A 323 -17.63 -14.98 -9.76
CA ALA A 323 -18.46 -16.14 -9.44
C ALA A 323 -19.27 -15.94 -8.15
N MET A 324 -18.68 -15.30 -7.13
CA MET A 324 -19.37 -14.96 -5.89
C MET A 324 -20.46 -13.92 -6.12
N ALA A 325 -20.17 -12.88 -6.89
CA ALA A 325 -21.14 -11.85 -7.27
C ALA A 325 -22.36 -12.47 -7.97
N ALA A 326 -22.13 -13.31 -8.99
CA ALA A 326 -23.19 -14.01 -9.71
C ALA A 326 -24.07 -14.85 -8.77
N ARG A 327 -23.46 -15.62 -7.86
CA ARG A 327 -24.18 -16.44 -6.88
C ARG A 327 -25.05 -15.62 -5.93
N LEU A 328 -24.58 -14.44 -5.50
CA LEU A 328 -25.36 -13.56 -4.63
C LEU A 328 -26.55 -12.93 -5.38
N LEU A 329 -26.33 -12.53 -6.63
CA LEU A 329 -27.38 -11.99 -7.49
C LEU A 329 -28.46 -13.05 -7.80
N ASP A 330 -28.07 -14.30 -8.05
CA ASP A 330 -29.01 -15.43 -8.20
C ASP A 330 -29.85 -15.68 -6.94
N ARG A 331 -29.30 -15.34 -5.75
CA ARG A 331 -30.00 -15.39 -4.46
C ARG A 331 -30.80 -14.14 -4.15
N GLY A 332 -30.90 -13.19 -5.08
CA GLY A 332 -31.68 -11.97 -4.95
C GLY A 332 -31.00 -10.85 -4.15
N ALA A 333 -29.66 -10.81 -4.08
CA ALA A 333 -28.96 -9.68 -3.48
C ALA A 333 -29.20 -8.39 -4.29
N ASP A 334 -29.64 -7.32 -3.62
CA ASP A 334 -29.76 -5.98 -4.21
C ASP A 334 -28.47 -5.19 -3.99
N ALA A 335 -27.45 -5.49 -4.79
CA ALA A 335 -26.14 -4.83 -4.73
C ALA A 335 -25.45 -4.80 -6.10
N ARG A 336 -24.56 -3.83 -6.30
CA ARG A 336 -23.62 -3.79 -7.43
C ARG A 336 -22.29 -4.42 -7.05
N PHE A 337 -21.60 -4.97 -8.05
CA PHE A 337 -20.29 -5.58 -7.87
C PHE A 337 -19.30 -4.94 -8.82
N ALA A 338 -18.22 -4.38 -8.27
CA ALA A 338 -17.21 -3.67 -9.04
C ALA A 338 -15.84 -4.33 -8.85
N LEU A 339 -15.14 -4.55 -9.96
CA LEU A 339 -13.72 -4.88 -9.99
C LEU A 339 -12.94 -3.66 -10.48
N VAL A 340 -11.88 -3.32 -9.76
CA VAL A 340 -11.05 -2.15 -10.06
C VAL A 340 -9.57 -2.54 -9.99
N GLY A 341 -8.84 -2.26 -11.06
CA GLY A 341 -7.41 -2.52 -11.17
C GLY A 341 -6.97 -2.89 -12.58
N PRO A 342 -5.65 -2.79 -12.87
CA PRO A 342 -5.11 -3.14 -14.17
C PRO A 342 -5.15 -4.65 -14.42
N ASP A 343 -5.20 -5.02 -15.69
CA ASP A 343 -5.04 -6.41 -16.13
C ASP A 343 -3.59 -6.88 -15.94
N GLU A 344 -3.41 -8.02 -15.29
CA GLU A 344 -2.11 -8.66 -15.14
C GLU A 344 -2.14 -10.16 -15.49
N GLY A 345 -3.06 -10.54 -16.38
CA GLY A 345 -3.17 -11.88 -16.95
C GLY A 345 -4.56 -12.51 -16.83
N GLU A 346 -5.44 -11.95 -16.00
CA GLU A 346 -6.79 -12.49 -15.76
C GLU A 346 -7.91 -11.69 -16.44
N GLY A 347 -7.63 -10.56 -17.09
CA GLY A 347 -8.67 -9.67 -17.62
C GLY A 347 -9.57 -10.32 -18.66
N GLN A 348 -9.04 -11.22 -19.49
CA GLN A 348 -9.88 -11.97 -20.44
C GLN A 348 -10.82 -12.95 -19.72
N ALA A 349 -10.30 -13.73 -18.77
CA ALA A 349 -11.11 -14.66 -17.99
C ALA A 349 -12.18 -13.93 -17.16
N VAL A 350 -11.87 -12.74 -16.63
CA VAL A 350 -12.83 -11.89 -15.92
C VAL A 350 -13.95 -11.43 -16.86
N ARG A 351 -13.64 -10.96 -18.08
CA ARG A 351 -14.67 -10.56 -19.06
C ARG A 351 -15.58 -11.72 -19.45
N GLU A 352 -15.01 -12.91 -19.68
CA GLU A 352 -15.77 -14.12 -20.00
C GLU A 352 -16.66 -14.55 -18.83
N ALA A 353 -16.14 -14.51 -17.59
CA ALA A 353 -16.91 -14.82 -16.40
C ALA A 353 -18.07 -13.83 -16.17
N ILE A 354 -17.86 -12.52 -16.42
CA ILE A 354 -18.92 -11.51 -16.33
C ILE A 354 -20.00 -11.78 -17.38
N ALA A 355 -19.60 -12.05 -18.63
CA ALA A 355 -20.55 -12.35 -19.71
C ALA A 355 -21.36 -13.63 -19.42
N ALA A 356 -20.74 -14.64 -18.81
CA ALA A 356 -21.38 -15.90 -18.44
C ALA A 356 -22.17 -15.84 -17.12
N SER A 357 -22.11 -14.73 -16.37
CA SER A 357 -22.69 -14.63 -15.03
C SER A 357 -24.22 -14.61 -15.00
N GLY A 358 -24.87 -14.28 -16.12
CA GLY A 358 -26.30 -13.95 -16.16
C GLY A 358 -26.63 -12.52 -15.69
N HIS A 359 -25.66 -11.78 -15.16
CA HIS A 359 -25.85 -10.43 -14.57
C HIS A 359 -24.82 -9.38 -15.05
N PRO A 360 -24.57 -9.23 -16.36
CA PRO A 360 -23.50 -8.35 -16.87
C PRO A 360 -23.70 -6.86 -16.54
N GLU A 361 -24.93 -6.42 -16.28
CA GLU A 361 -25.25 -5.03 -15.88
C GLU A 361 -24.94 -4.75 -14.39
N SER A 362 -24.79 -5.81 -13.59
CA SER A 362 -24.60 -5.72 -12.13
C SER A 362 -23.16 -6.01 -11.69
N ILE A 363 -22.34 -6.58 -12.59
CA ILE A 363 -20.92 -6.91 -12.34
C ILE A 363 -20.06 -6.19 -13.37
N VAL A 364 -19.28 -5.21 -12.93
CA VAL A 364 -18.50 -4.34 -13.83
C VAL A 364 -17.02 -4.40 -13.48
N TRP A 365 -16.17 -4.53 -14.49
CA TRP A 365 -14.74 -4.23 -14.36
C TRP A 365 -14.45 -2.84 -14.91
N GLU A 366 -14.05 -1.92 -14.03
CA GLU A 366 -13.84 -0.50 -14.34
C GLU A 366 -12.48 -0.20 -14.96
N GLY A 367 -11.57 -1.17 -14.99
CA GLY A 367 -10.17 -0.96 -15.37
C GLY A 367 -9.31 -0.38 -14.23
N PRO A 368 -8.11 0.11 -14.54
CA PRO A 368 -7.22 0.71 -13.56
C PRO A 368 -7.68 2.11 -13.13
N LEU A 369 -7.35 2.48 -11.89
CA LEU A 369 -7.50 3.85 -11.41
C LEU A 369 -6.24 4.67 -11.70
N ALA A 370 -6.41 5.99 -11.81
CA ALA A 370 -5.26 6.88 -11.77
C ALA A 370 -4.61 6.86 -10.38
N PHE A 371 -3.30 7.11 -10.35
CA PHE A 371 -2.53 7.25 -9.12
C PHE A 371 -3.23 8.20 -8.12
N GLY A 372 -3.38 7.74 -6.87
CA GLY A 372 -3.98 8.52 -5.78
C GLY A 372 -5.50 8.43 -5.64
N GLN A 373 -6.23 7.82 -6.57
CA GLN A 373 -7.70 7.75 -6.54
C GLN A 373 -8.27 6.57 -5.74
N THR A 374 -7.42 5.70 -5.18
CA THR A 374 -7.84 4.46 -4.52
C THR A 374 -8.82 4.68 -3.37
N LEU A 375 -8.48 5.57 -2.41
CA LEU A 375 -9.33 5.81 -1.23
C LEU A 375 -10.67 6.45 -1.60
N GLU A 376 -10.67 7.39 -2.55
CA GLU A 376 -11.90 8.01 -3.04
C GLU A 376 -12.83 6.98 -3.70
N ARG A 377 -12.28 6.01 -4.43
CA ARG A 377 -13.06 4.92 -5.02
C ARG A 377 -13.55 3.94 -3.97
N MET A 378 -12.72 3.56 -3.00
CA MET A 378 -13.11 2.67 -1.90
C MET A 378 -14.20 3.30 -1.01
N ALA A 379 -14.19 4.63 -0.85
CA ALA A 379 -15.23 5.34 -0.11
C ALA A 379 -16.63 5.19 -0.76
N LYS A 380 -16.75 4.75 -2.01
CA LYS A 380 -18.04 4.56 -2.69
C LYS A 380 -18.65 3.17 -2.48
N CYS A 381 -17.91 2.22 -1.91
CA CYS A 381 -18.42 0.87 -1.65
C CYS A 381 -18.99 0.69 -0.24
N SER A 382 -19.86 -0.30 -0.08
CA SER A 382 -20.39 -0.73 1.22
C SER A 382 -19.56 -1.83 1.85
N VAL A 383 -19.01 -2.72 1.03
CA VAL A 383 -18.19 -3.86 1.46
C VAL A 383 -16.96 -3.94 0.57
N TYR A 384 -15.79 -4.12 1.18
CA TYR A 384 -14.56 -4.42 0.45
C TYR A 384 -14.24 -5.91 0.54
N VAL A 385 -13.91 -6.53 -0.59
CA VAL A 385 -13.61 -7.97 -0.66
C VAL A 385 -12.28 -8.19 -1.35
N LEU A 386 -11.41 -8.95 -0.68
CA LEU A 386 -10.15 -9.42 -1.26
C LEU A 386 -10.06 -10.95 -1.13
N PRO A 387 -10.47 -11.72 -2.15
CA PRO A 387 -10.48 -13.18 -2.12
C PRO A 387 -9.08 -13.79 -2.39
N SER A 388 -8.02 -13.00 -2.18
CA SER A 388 -6.63 -13.34 -2.52
C SER A 388 -6.11 -14.54 -1.75
N VAL A 389 -5.02 -15.15 -2.24
CA VAL A 389 -4.28 -16.21 -1.57
C VAL A 389 -2.80 -15.89 -1.41
N GLY A 390 -2.26 -16.21 -0.23
CA GLY A 390 -0.85 -16.01 0.11
C GLY A 390 -0.46 -14.54 0.20
N GLU A 391 -1.30 -13.68 0.74
CA GLU A 391 -0.94 -12.28 1.01
C GLU A 391 -0.28 -12.18 2.38
N ILE A 392 0.79 -11.38 2.47
CA ILE A 392 1.45 -11.12 3.75
C ILE A 392 0.67 -10.02 4.49
N ILE A 393 0.76 -8.77 4.03
CA ILE A 393 -0.01 -7.64 4.57
C ILE A 393 -0.55 -6.81 3.39
N PRO A 394 -1.76 -7.10 2.89
CA PRO A 394 -2.32 -6.40 1.73
C PRO A 394 -2.70 -4.96 2.09
N MET A 395 -2.01 -3.99 1.48
CA MET A 395 -2.28 -2.55 1.68
C MET A 395 -3.73 -2.18 1.40
N SER A 396 -4.37 -2.78 0.40
CA SER A 396 -5.74 -2.43 0.02
C SER A 396 -6.79 -2.80 1.09
N VAL A 397 -6.52 -3.84 1.91
CA VAL A 397 -7.38 -4.18 3.06
C VAL A 397 -7.18 -3.15 4.17
N LEU A 398 -5.94 -2.77 4.47
CA LEU A 398 -5.65 -1.72 5.45
C LEU A 398 -6.25 -0.37 5.03
N GLU A 399 -6.13 -0.01 3.75
CA GLU A 399 -6.72 1.20 3.16
C GLU A 399 -8.25 1.18 3.30
N ALA A 400 -8.92 0.06 2.98
CA ALA A 400 -10.37 -0.07 3.16
C ALA A 400 -10.79 0.06 4.64
N MET A 401 -10.09 -0.63 5.55
CA MET A 401 -10.35 -0.52 6.98
C MET A 401 -10.09 0.90 7.52
N SER A 402 -9.07 1.59 7.00
CA SER A 402 -8.68 2.95 7.42
C SER A 402 -9.75 4.01 7.17
N ILE A 403 -10.68 3.75 6.25
CA ILE A 403 -11.82 4.64 5.94
C ILE A 403 -13.15 4.05 6.44
N GLY A 404 -13.12 3.04 7.31
CA GLY A 404 -14.34 2.46 7.87
C GLY A 404 -15.13 1.62 6.86
N ARG A 405 -14.46 0.82 6.02
CA ARG A 405 -15.13 -0.18 5.19
C ARG A 405 -15.00 -1.56 5.82
N PRO A 406 -16.12 -2.29 6.01
CA PRO A 406 -16.07 -3.67 6.45
C PRO A 406 -15.45 -4.52 5.36
N VAL A 407 -14.58 -5.45 5.76
CA VAL A 407 -13.77 -6.26 4.84
C VAL A 407 -14.14 -7.74 4.90
N VAL A 408 -14.12 -8.41 3.75
CA VAL A 408 -14.13 -9.88 3.64
C VAL A 408 -12.84 -10.33 3.00
N ILE A 409 -12.07 -11.15 3.71
CA ILE A 409 -10.77 -11.66 3.26
C ILE A 409 -10.68 -13.17 3.43
N THR A 410 -9.78 -13.83 2.71
CA THR A 410 -9.52 -15.26 2.94
C THR A 410 -8.63 -15.49 4.17
N GLU A 411 -8.72 -16.69 4.75
CA GLU A 411 -7.87 -17.14 5.85
C GLU A 411 -6.37 -17.16 5.56
N SER A 412 -5.99 -17.17 4.27
CA SER A 412 -4.59 -17.16 3.85
C SER A 412 -3.96 -15.77 3.75
N ASN A 413 -4.72 -14.71 4.09
CA ASN A 413 -4.17 -13.36 4.24
C ASN A 413 -3.52 -13.22 5.61
N GLY A 414 -2.32 -12.64 5.70
CA GLY A 414 -1.64 -12.44 6.99
C GLY A 414 -2.33 -11.45 7.95
N LEU A 415 -3.41 -10.79 7.52
CA LEU A 415 -4.30 -10.01 8.39
C LEU A 415 -5.45 -10.84 9.00
N ALA A 416 -5.59 -12.13 8.64
CA ALA A 416 -6.71 -12.97 9.06
C ALA A 416 -6.86 -13.06 10.58
N ASP A 417 -5.79 -13.36 11.31
CA ASP A 417 -5.86 -13.55 12.76
C ASP A 417 -6.16 -12.24 13.50
N MET A 418 -5.61 -11.12 13.01
CA MET A 418 -5.95 -9.79 13.52
C MET A 418 -7.43 -9.47 13.27
N ILE A 419 -7.94 -9.72 12.07
CA ILE A 419 -9.35 -9.41 11.73
C ILE A 419 -10.31 -10.27 12.56
N ARG A 420 -10.00 -11.55 12.79
CA ARG A 420 -10.78 -12.43 13.67
C ARG A 420 -10.79 -11.93 15.11
N SER A 421 -9.60 -11.66 15.67
CA SER A 421 -9.46 -11.30 17.09
C SER A 421 -10.07 -9.94 17.43
N THR A 422 -10.02 -8.98 16.51
CA THR A 422 -10.60 -7.64 16.69
C THR A 422 -12.05 -7.55 16.22
N GLY A 423 -12.56 -8.58 15.55
CA GLY A 423 -13.90 -8.59 14.96
C GLY A 423 -14.09 -7.44 13.97
N SER A 424 -13.07 -7.14 13.17
CA SER A 424 -13.01 -5.99 12.25
C SER A 424 -13.38 -6.31 10.80
N GLY A 425 -13.99 -7.47 10.58
CA GLY A 425 -14.33 -8.00 9.27
C GLY A 425 -14.62 -9.50 9.35
N ILE A 426 -14.79 -10.12 8.18
CA ILE A 426 -15.07 -11.56 8.07
C ILE A 426 -13.91 -12.25 7.38
N VAL A 427 -13.40 -13.30 8.02
CA VAL A 427 -12.40 -14.18 7.42
C VAL A 427 -13.08 -15.46 6.95
N VAL A 428 -12.95 -15.73 5.65
CA VAL A 428 -13.60 -16.86 4.98
C VAL A 428 -12.58 -17.90 4.51
N GLN A 429 -13.05 -19.12 4.24
CA GLN A 429 -12.27 -20.11 3.52
C GLN A 429 -12.13 -19.71 2.05
N THR A 430 -11.25 -20.37 1.30
CA THR A 430 -11.05 -20.09 -0.13
C THR A 430 -12.18 -20.60 -1.03
N THR A 431 -13.21 -21.27 -0.47
CA THR A 431 -14.34 -21.81 -1.22
C THR A 431 -15.33 -20.71 -1.62
N LEU A 432 -16.01 -20.91 -2.76
CA LEU A 432 -16.99 -19.97 -3.28
C LEU A 432 -18.16 -19.74 -2.31
N ASP A 433 -18.65 -20.81 -1.67
CA ASP A 433 -19.79 -20.72 -0.76
C ASP A 433 -19.43 -19.98 0.54
N SER A 434 -18.21 -20.17 1.06
CA SER A 434 -17.73 -19.43 2.23
C SER A 434 -17.57 -17.94 1.91
N LEU A 435 -17.01 -17.61 0.74
CA LEU A 435 -16.87 -16.23 0.28
C LEU A 435 -18.24 -15.55 0.11
N ALA A 436 -19.18 -16.21 -0.55
CA ALA A 436 -20.54 -15.70 -0.73
C ALA A 436 -21.25 -15.49 0.62
N ALA A 437 -21.18 -16.46 1.54
CA ALA A 437 -21.80 -16.34 2.87
C ALA A 437 -21.24 -15.16 3.68
N GLY A 438 -19.93 -14.93 3.62
CA GLY A 438 -19.29 -13.78 4.29
C GLY A 438 -19.81 -12.44 3.76
N VAL A 439 -19.86 -12.29 2.43
CA VAL A 439 -20.38 -11.06 1.81
C VAL A 439 -21.88 -10.89 2.05
N GLU A 440 -22.67 -11.96 1.94
CA GLU A 440 -24.11 -11.97 2.22
C GLU A 440 -24.43 -11.52 3.64
N THR A 441 -23.61 -11.92 4.63
CA THR A 441 -23.75 -11.50 6.02
C THR A 441 -23.67 -9.97 6.17
N LEU A 442 -22.66 -9.36 5.55
CA LEU A 442 -22.47 -7.90 5.60
C LEU A 442 -23.54 -7.13 4.84
N LEU A 443 -23.99 -7.66 3.69
CA LEU A 443 -25.06 -7.04 2.89
C LEU A 443 -26.42 -7.08 3.62
N ARG A 444 -26.71 -8.16 4.36
CA ARG A 444 -28.01 -8.33 5.05
C ARG A 444 -28.06 -7.74 6.45
N SER A 445 -26.92 -7.46 7.06
CA SER A 445 -26.85 -7.02 8.47
C SER A 445 -26.09 -5.68 8.59
N PRO A 446 -26.74 -4.52 8.28
CA PRO A 446 -26.09 -3.21 8.34
C PRO A 446 -25.47 -2.90 9.71
N GLY A 447 -26.10 -3.35 10.81
CA GLY A 447 -25.56 -3.19 12.16
C GLY A 447 -24.23 -3.92 12.37
N GLU A 448 -24.12 -5.16 11.92
CA GLU A 448 -22.86 -5.93 12.00
C GLU A 448 -21.80 -5.34 11.06
N ALA A 449 -22.18 -4.94 9.85
CA ALA A 449 -21.28 -4.26 8.92
C ALA A 449 -20.71 -2.96 9.54
N HIS A 450 -21.55 -2.14 10.16
CA HIS A 450 -21.11 -0.91 10.82
C HIS A 450 -20.22 -1.17 12.05
N ARG A 451 -20.56 -2.19 12.86
CA ARG A 451 -19.75 -2.61 14.01
C ARG A 451 -18.36 -3.05 13.56
N MET A 452 -18.27 -3.92 12.55
CA MET A 452 -17.00 -4.39 12.00
C MET A 452 -16.19 -3.26 11.36
N ALA A 453 -16.84 -2.35 10.65
CA ALA A 453 -16.20 -1.16 10.09
C ALA A 453 -15.58 -0.25 11.16
N THR A 454 -16.30 -0.01 12.25
CA THR A 454 -15.82 0.80 13.40
C THR A 454 -14.64 0.13 14.09
N ASN A 455 -14.71 -1.18 14.30
CA ASN A 455 -13.60 -1.97 14.82
C ASN A 455 -12.39 -1.90 13.88
N GLY A 456 -12.58 -2.05 12.56
CA GLY A 456 -11.50 -1.99 11.58
C GLY A 456 -10.81 -0.63 11.51
N PHE A 457 -11.59 0.45 11.54
CA PHE A 457 -11.06 1.81 11.61
C PHE A 457 -10.18 2.00 12.84
N SER A 458 -10.68 1.62 14.02
CA SER A 458 -9.96 1.73 15.30
C SER A 458 -8.70 0.85 15.33
N THR A 459 -8.79 -0.38 14.81
CA THR A 459 -7.66 -1.30 14.75
C THR A 459 -6.54 -0.78 13.85
N VAL A 460 -6.88 -0.15 12.73
CA VAL A 460 -5.91 0.47 11.82
C VAL A 460 -5.23 1.67 12.47
N ASP A 461 -5.98 2.56 13.09
CA ASP A 461 -5.43 3.74 13.79
C ASP A 461 -4.43 3.32 14.89
N GLN A 462 -4.76 2.29 15.66
CA GLN A 462 -3.93 1.82 16.77
C GLN A 462 -2.69 1.04 16.34
N ASN A 463 -2.79 0.20 15.29
CA ASN A 463 -1.77 -0.79 14.97
C ASN A 463 -1.04 -0.56 13.63
N PHE A 464 -1.61 0.27 12.75
CA PHE A 464 -1.14 0.46 11.37
C PHE A 464 -1.07 1.94 10.99
N SER A 465 -1.06 2.87 11.95
CA SER A 465 -0.91 4.29 11.64
C SER A 465 0.47 4.60 11.09
N ILE A 466 0.51 5.45 10.06
CA ILE A 466 1.78 5.86 9.47
C ILE A 466 2.66 6.64 10.45
N ALA A 467 2.06 7.31 11.44
CA ALA A 467 2.79 8.02 12.48
C ALA A 467 3.62 7.06 13.36
N ALA A 468 3.03 5.91 13.75
CA ALA A 468 3.75 4.89 14.50
C ALA A 468 4.86 4.26 13.65
N VAL A 469 4.57 3.93 12.39
CA VAL A 469 5.57 3.39 11.44
C VAL A 469 6.72 4.37 11.22
N ALA A 470 6.44 5.66 11.07
CA ALA A 470 7.47 6.69 10.91
C ALA A 470 8.37 6.82 12.16
N SER A 471 7.82 6.63 13.37
CA SER A 471 8.63 6.58 14.60
C SER A 471 9.61 5.40 14.60
N VAL A 472 9.15 4.21 14.17
CA VAL A 472 9.99 3.02 14.05
C VAL A 472 11.10 3.22 13.00
N LEU A 473 10.77 3.88 11.88
CA LEU A 473 11.74 4.22 10.85
C LEU A 473 12.80 5.20 11.36
N ASP A 474 12.40 6.24 12.08
CA ASP A 474 13.33 7.19 12.69
C ASP A 474 14.34 6.49 13.62
N GLU A 475 13.86 5.59 14.48
CA GLU A 475 14.73 4.80 15.35
C GLU A 475 15.69 3.92 14.54
N ALA A 476 15.20 3.25 13.50
CA ALA A 476 16.02 2.45 12.60
C ALA A 476 17.11 3.29 11.90
N TYR A 477 16.77 4.50 11.47
CA TYR A 477 17.70 5.45 10.83
C TYR A 477 18.73 5.98 11.83
N VAL A 478 18.31 6.40 13.02
CA VAL A 478 19.23 6.88 14.07
C VAL A 478 20.23 5.80 14.47
N HIS A 479 19.78 4.56 14.67
CA HIS A 479 20.68 3.44 14.99
C HIS A 479 21.67 3.12 13.85
N SER A 480 21.33 3.44 12.60
CA SER A 480 22.19 3.18 11.46
C SER A 480 23.46 4.07 11.44
N PHE A 481 23.45 5.22 12.11
CA PHE A 481 24.65 6.06 12.29
C PHE A 481 25.61 5.53 13.37
N GLY A 482 25.12 4.71 14.30
CA GLY A 482 25.94 4.12 15.38
C GLY A 482 26.75 2.92 14.93
N ALA A 483 26.24 2.12 13.97
CA ALA A 483 26.91 0.92 13.47
C ALA A 483 28.10 1.22 12.55
N SER A 484 28.11 2.36 11.84
CA SER A 484 29.14 2.68 10.85
C SER A 484 30.52 3.04 11.42
N ALA A 485 30.63 3.31 12.73
CA ALA A 485 31.88 3.74 13.35
C ALA A 485 32.81 2.57 13.74
N ASP A 486 32.25 1.41 14.09
CA ASP A 486 33.03 0.28 14.63
C ASP A 486 33.34 -0.80 13.57
N GLU A 487 32.58 -0.86 12.47
CA GLU A 487 32.65 -1.97 11.53
C GLU A 487 33.58 -1.76 10.32
N PHE A 488 34.05 -0.53 10.09
CA PHE A 488 35.05 -0.22 9.04
C PHE A 488 36.50 -0.23 9.54
N ALA A 489 36.71 -0.50 10.83
CA ALA A 489 38.03 -0.57 11.47
C ALA A 489 38.57 -2.02 11.61
N ARG A 490 37.98 -3.01 10.92
CA ARG A 490 38.43 -4.41 10.97
C ARG A 490 38.64 -5.01 9.58
#